data_AF-A0A1I5JI54-F1
#
_entry.id   AF-A0A1I5JI54-F1
#
_cell.length_a   1.000
_cell.length_b   1.000
_cell.length_c   1.000
_cell.angle_alpha   90.00
_cell.angle_beta   90.00
_cell.angle_gamma   90.00
#
_symmetry.space_group_name_H-M   'P 1'
#
loop_
_entity.id
_entity.type
_entity.pdbx_description
1 polymer ?
#
loop_
_entity_poly.entity_id
_entity_poly.type
_entity_poly.pdbx_seq_one_letter_code
_entity_poly.pdbx_strand_id
1 'polypeptide(L)'
;MSLLPYLLVPLLSAFFRPYTSALFTFLFTTALLFFYPQIYFFVEEKLHPRPIEEAFAGRCGMMEFSFMFSHWVLYMPAALILQVIFNKLFMRRKAAKEAAETINK
;
A
#
# COMPACT_ATOMS: atom_id res chain seq x y z
N MET A 1 -1.15 14.63 2.74
CA MET A 1 -1.42 13.21 2.45
C MET A 1 -0.16 12.41 2.73
N SER A 2 -0.23 11.38 3.56
CA SER A 2 0.93 10.54 3.85
C SER A 2 1.14 9.53 2.70
N LEU A 3 2.29 9.58 2.04
CA LEU A 3 2.67 8.60 1.02
C LEU A 3 3.17 7.27 1.63
N LEU A 4 3.33 7.26 2.95
CA LEU A 4 3.91 6.15 3.71
C LEU A 4 3.24 4.80 3.43
N PRO A 5 1.90 4.68 3.36
CA PRO A 5 1.25 3.38 3.14
C PRO A 5 1.54 2.79 1.75
N TYR A 6 1.66 3.64 0.73
CA TYR A 6 1.97 3.21 -0.64
C TYR A 6 3.40 2.68 -0.81
N LEU A 7 4.29 2.97 0.15
CA LEU A 7 5.63 2.41 0.21
C LEU A 7 5.71 1.21 1.18
N LEU A 8 5.15 1.35 2.37
CA LEU A 8 5.27 0.36 3.43
C LEU A 8 4.46 -0.90 3.16
N VAL A 9 3.22 -0.79 2.67
CA VAL A 9 2.37 -1.94 2.39
C VAL A 9 3.05 -2.88 1.39
N PRO A 10 3.55 -2.41 0.22
CA PRO A 10 4.26 -3.30 -0.68
C PRO A 10 5.59 -3.79 -0.10
N LEU A 11 6.34 -2.94 0.62
CA LEU A 11 7.60 -3.37 1.23
C LEU A 11 7.42 -4.52 2.24
N LEU A 12 6.45 -4.39 3.16
CA LEU A 12 6.12 -5.41 4.15
C LEU A 12 5.57 -6.68 3.47
N SER A 13 4.67 -6.52 2.50
CA SER A 13 4.12 -7.65 1.74
C SER A 13 5.21 -8.43 1.01
N ALA A 14 6.20 -7.75 0.43
CA ALA A 14 7.35 -8.36 -0.19
C ALA A 14 8.30 -9.02 0.82
N PHE A 15 8.40 -8.50 2.04
CA PHE A 15 9.16 -9.15 3.12
C PHE A 15 8.55 -10.49 3.53
N PHE A 16 7.21 -10.62 3.54
CA PHE A 16 6.51 -11.88 3.82
C PHE A 16 6.49 -12.86 2.62
N ARG A 17 7.01 -12.46 1.46
CA ARG A 17 7.08 -13.29 0.25
C ARG A 17 7.72 -14.67 0.44
N PRO A 18 8.76 -14.88 1.26
CA PRO A 18 9.36 -16.20 1.45
C PRO A 18 8.42 -17.23 2.09
N TYR A 19 7.38 -16.77 2.79
CA TYR A 19 6.42 -17.61 3.50
C TYR A 19 5.10 -17.78 2.75
N THR A 20 4.92 -17.07 1.64
CA THR A 20 3.65 -16.94 0.91
C THR A 20 3.87 -17.03 -0.60
N SER A 21 2.81 -17.00 -1.42
CA SER A 21 2.92 -16.98 -2.89
C SER A 21 2.99 -15.55 -3.45
N ALA A 22 3.48 -15.37 -4.70
CA ALA A 22 3.57 -14.03 -5.32
C ALA A 22 2.18 -13.46 -5.57
N LEU A 23 1.27 -14.36 -5.98
CA LEU A 23 -0.12 -14.04 -6.17
C LEU A 23 -0.73 -13.57 -4.86
N PHE A 24 -0.46 -14.27 -3.75
CA PHE A 24 -0.96 -13.87 -2.43
C PHE A 24 -0.46 -12.48 -2.02
N THR A 25 0.85 -12.22 -2.09
CA THR A 25 1.37 -10.90 -1.68
C THR A 25 0.82 -9.78 -2.56
N PHE A 26 0.68 -10.03 -3.87
CA PHE A 26 0.08 -9.07 -4.79
C PHE A 26 -1.40 -8.79 -4.48
N LEU A 27 -2.21 -9.84 -4.30
CA LEU A 27 -3.63 -9.72 -3.95
C LEU A 27 -3.82 -9.05 -2.60
N PHE A 28 -2.99 -9.38 -1.61
CA PHE A 28 -3.02 -8.76 -0.29
C PHE A 28 -2.71 -7.26 -0.35
N THR A 29 -1.63 -6.87 -1.04
CA THR A 29 -1.30 -5.45 -1.28
C THR A 29 -2.45 -4.75 -2.02
N THR A 30 -3.01 -5.38 -3.05
CA THR A 30 -4.12 -4.84 -3.83
C THR A 30 -5.36 -4.60 -2.96
N ALA A 31 -5.75 -5.60 -2.15
CA ALA A 31 -6.91 -5.49 -1.26
C ALA A 31 -6.71 -4.38 -0.22
N LEU A 32 -5.54 -4.31 0.42
CA LEU A 32 -5.26 -3.25 1.39
C LEU A 32 -5.31 -1.86 0.77
N LEU A 33 -4.74 -1.68 -0.42
CA LEU A 33 -4.79 -0.40 -1.12
C LEU A 33 -6.21 -0.08 -1.58
N PHE A 34 -6.97 -1.06 -2.07
CA PHE A 34 -8.35 -0.88 -2.52
C PHE A 34 -9.25 -0.32 -1.42
N PHE A 35 -9.08 -0.78 -0.17
CA PHE A 35 -9.86 -0.29 0.98
C PHE A 35 -9.19 0.87 1.73
N TYR A 36 -7.97 1.27 1.35
CA TYR A 36 -7.20 2.29 2.06
C TYR A 36 -7.92 3.65 2.14
N PRO A 37 -8.53 4.19 1.07
CA PRO A 37 -9.25 5.47 1.16
C PRO A 37 -10.38 5.44 2.20
N GLN A 38 -11.16 4.37 2.23
CA GLN A 38 -12.27 4.20 3.16
C GLN A 38 -11.78 4.12 4.61
N ILE A 39 -10.71 3.35 4.86
CA ILE A 39 -10.09 3.25 6.18
C ILE A 39 -9.52 4.62 6.60
N TYR A 40 -8.85 5.32 5.69
CA TYR A 40 -8.25 6.63 5.93
C TYR A 40 -9.31 7.64 6.39
N PHE A 41 -10.40 7.80 5.62
CA PHE A 41 -11.45 8.75 5.97
C PHE A 41 -12.21 8.34 7.24
N PHE A 42 -12.46 7.04 7.44
CA PHE A 42 -13.09 6.56 8.67
C PHE A 42 -12.25 6.90 9.92
N VAL A 43 -10.93 6.73 9.84
CA VAL A 43 -10.02 7.06 10.94
C VAL A 43 -9.89 8.56 11.13
N GLU A 44 -9.76 9.31 10.03
CA GLU A 44 -9.64 10.78 10.06
C GLU A 44 -10.87 11.43 10.69
N GLU A 45 -12.09 10.94 10.38
CA GLU A 45 -13.33 11.42 10.99
C GLU A 45 -13.42 11.13 12.50
N LYS A 46 -12.86 10.00 12.96
CA LYS A 46 -12.84 9.64 14.39
C LYS A 46 -11.79 10.42 15.18
N LEU A 47 -10.63 10.70 14.59
CA LEU A 47 -9.55 11.45 15.23
C LEU A 47 -9.78 12.97 15.17
N HIS A 48 -10.40 13.45 14.09
CA HIS A 48 -10.67 14.85 13.82
C HIS A 48 -12.13 15.04 13.41
N PRO A 49 -13.08 14.97 14.37
CA PRO A 49 -14.49 15.16 14.07
C PRO A 49 -14.72 16.59 13.55
N ARG A 50 -15.26 16.69 12.33
CA ARG A 50 -15.59 18.00 11.74
C ARG A 50 -16.91 18.51 12.34
N PRO A 51 -17.04 19.81 12.61
CA PRO A 51 -18.30 20.38 13.06
C PRO A 51 -19.39 20.18 11.99
N ILE A 52 -20.62 19.89 12.44
CA ILE A 52 -21.77 19.49 11.60
C ILE A 52 -22.07 20.51 10.48
N GLU A 53 -21.72 21.77 10.69
CA GLU A 53 -21.88 22.85 9.72
C GLU A 53 -20.96 22.70 8.50
N GLU A 54 -19.75 22.14 8.66
CA GLU A 54 -18.82 21.87 7.55
C GLU A 54 -19.18 20.61 6.76
N ALA A 55 -19.92 19.68 7.37
CA ALA A 55 -20.36 18.43 6.74
C ALA A 55 -21.48 18.64 5.70
N PHE A 56 -22.28 19.71 5.84
CA PHE A 56 -23.43 20.00 4.96
C PHE A 56 -23.19 21.15 3.96
N ALA A 57 -22.21 22.02 4.20
CA ALA A 57 -21.97 23.21 3.38
C ALA A 57 -21.16 22.94 2.11
N GLY A 58 -21.64 22.07 1.19
CA GLY A 58 -21.41 22.12 -0.28
C GLY A 58 -19.98 22.11 -0.86
N ARG A 59 -18.91 22.23 -0.06
CA ARG A 59 -17.49 22.02 -0.41
C ARG A 59 -17.03 20.60 -0.04
N CYS A 60 -17.93 19.82 0.56
CA CYS A 60 -17.70 18.64 1.38
C CYS A 60 -17.47 17.33 0.60
N GLY A 61 -16.74 17.40 -0.51
CA GLY A 61 -16.43 16.20 -1.29
C GLY A 61 -15.29 16.36 -2.29
N MET A 62 -14.84 17.58 -2.59
CA MET A 62 -13.76 17.78 -3.57
C MET A 62 -12.40 17.29 -3.07
N MET A 63 -12.09 17.44 -1.78
CA MET A 63 -10.85 16.90 -1.22
C MET A 63 -10.88 15.37 -1.14
N GLU A 64 -11.99 14.79 -0.70
CA GLU A 64 -12.19 13.34 -0.65
C GLU A 64 -12.19 12.72 -2.04
N PHE A 65 -12.86 13.36 -3.00
CA PHE A 65 -12.87 12.96 -4.40
C PHE A 65 -11.48 13.08 -5.03
N SER A 66 -10.76 14.19 -4.83
CA SER A 66 -9.39 14.36 -5.32
C SER A 66 -8.43 13.32 -4.71
N PHE A 67 -8.61 13.02 -3.42
CA PHE A 67 -7.87 11.96 -2.75
C PHE A 67 -8.16 10.60 -3.39
N MET A 68 -9.44 10.22 -3.52
CA MET A 68 -9.83 8.96 -4.13
C MET A 68 -9.31 8.88 -5.57
N PHE A 69 -9.51 9.93 -6.36
CA PHE A 69 -9.07 9.97 -7.75
C PHE A 69 -7.55 9.78 -7.87
N SER A 70 -6.75 10.55 -7.12
CA SER A 70 -5.29 10.42 -7.15
C SER A 70 -4.80 9.07 -6.59
N HIS A 71 -5.50 8.52 -5.59
CA HIS A 71 -5.26 7.16 -5.08
C HIS A 71 -5.41 6.12 -6.20
N TRP A 72 -6.56 6.08 -6.88
CA TRP A 72 -6.86 5.06 -7.88
C TRP A 72 -6.04 5.20 -9.17
N VAL A 73 -5.82 6.43 -9.62
CA VAL A 73 -5.18 6.71 -10.92
C VAL A 73 -3.65 6.69 -10.83
N LEU A 74 -3.09 7.11 -9.69
CA LEU A 74 -1.66 7.40 -9.57
C LEU A 74 -0.98 6.54 -8.51
N TYR A 75 -1.44 6.61 -7.26
CA TYR A 75 -0.71 6.00 -6.15
C TYR A 75 -0.85 4.48 -6.06
N MET A 76 -2.06 3.94 -6.27
CA MET A 76 -2.29 2.50 -6.26
C MET A 76 -1.52 1.80 -7.39
N PRO A 77 -1.57 2.25 -8.67
CA PRO A 77 -0.74 1.67 -9.72
C PRO A 77 0.76 1.74 -9.41
N ALA A 78 1.25 2.88 -8.93
CA ALA A 78 2.65 3.04 -8.54
C ALA A 78 3.06 2.07 -7.42
N ALA A 79 2.21 1.89 -6.41
CA ALA A 79 2.45 0.96 -5.31
C ALA A 79 2.44 -0.52 -5.77
N LEU A 80 1.59 -0.88 -6.72
CA LEU A 80 1.59 -2.23 -7.31
C LEU A 80 2.84 -2.48 -8.16
N ILE A 81 3.33 -1.47 -8.89
CA ILE A 81 4.62 -1.57 -9.59
C ILE A 81 5.76 -1.74 -8.58
N LEU A 82 5.76 -0.97 -7.48
CA LEU A 82 6.72 -1.15 -6.38
C LEU A 82 6.66 -2.55 -5.77
N GLN A 83 5.47 -3.13 -5.61
CA GLN A 83 5.31 -4.51 -5.12
C GLN A 83 6.04 -5.52 -6.03
N VAL A 84 5.93 -5.36 -7.35
CA VAL A 84 6.64 -6.21 -8.32
C VAL A 84 8.15 -6.01 -8.21
N ILE A 85 8.62 -4.77 -8.06
CA ILE A 85 10.04 -4.45 -7.90
C ILE A 85 10.59 -5.08 -6.62
N PHE A 86 9.92 -4.89 -5.48
CA PHE A 86 10.35 -5.46 -4.21
C PHE A 86 10.34 -7.00 -4.24
N ASN A 87 9.28 -7.63 -4.76
CA ASN A 87 9.25 -9.08 -4.92
C ASN A 87 10.46 -9.61 -5.71
N LYS A 88 10.87 -8.93 -6.80
CA LYS A 88 12.06 -9.29 -7.57
C LYS A 88 13.35 -9.10 -6.78
N LEU A 89 13.51 -7.98 -6.08
CA LEU A 89 14.71 -7.66 -5.29
C LEU A 89 14.92 -8.65 -4.14
N PHE A 90 13.86 -8.97 -3.39
CA PHE A 90 13.94 -9.88 -2.26
C PHE A 90 14.21 -11.33 -2.68
N MET A 91 13.64 -11.79 -3.80
CA MET A 91 13.96 -13.12 -4.35
C MET A 91 15.43 -13.22 -4.79
N ARG A 92 15.97 -12.19 -5.44
CA ARG A 92 17.40 -12.15 -5.84
C ARG A 92 18.31 -12.18 -4.63
N ARG A 93 18.00 -11.41 -3.58
CA ARG A 93 18.79 -11.41 -2.34
C ARG A 93 18.74 -12.76 -1.64
N LYS A 94 17.57 -13.42 -1.60
CA LYS A 94 17.44 -14.76 -1.02
C LYS A 94 18.27 -15.79 -1.80
N ALA A 95 18.15 -15.83 -3.12
CA ALA A 95 18.91 -16.75 -3.96
C ALA A 95 20.44 -16.52 -3.84
N ALA A 96 20.88 -15.26 -3.79
CA ALA A 96 22.29 -14.94 -3.57
C ALA A 96 22.79 -15.39 -2.19
N LYS A 97 21.96 -15.28 -1.15
CA LYS A 97 22.30 -15.73 0.21
C LYS A 97 22.41 -17.25 0.28
N GLU A 98 21.46 -17.98 -0.31
CA GLU A 98 21.47 -19.45 -0.35
C GLU A 98 22.68 -19.98 -1.14
N ALA A 99 23.02 -19.35 -2.28
CA ALA A 99 24.20 -19.70 -3.05
C ALA A 99 25.52 -19.49 -2.28
N ALA A 100 25.62 -18.40 -1.50
CA ALA A 100 26.78 -18.12 -0.66
C ALA A 100 26.93 -19.13 0.51
N GLU A 101 25.83 -19.64 1.05
CA GLU A 101 25.85 -20.67 2.10
C GLU A 101 26.25 -22.06 1.56
N THR A 102 25.95 -22.37 0.30
CA THR A 102 26.37 -23.63 -0.33
C THR A 102 27.85 -23.67 -0.74
N ILE A 103 28.48 -22.54 -1.00
CA ILE A 103 29.91 -22.46 -1.39
C ILE A 103 30.84 -22.59 -0.16
N ASN A 104 30.35 -22.22 1.03
CA ASN A 104 31.11 -22.27 2.28
C ASN A 104 30.95 -23.60 3.07
N LYS A 105 30.27 -24.60 2.51
CA LYS A 105 30.15 -25.96 3.05
C LYS A 105 30.98 -26.93 2.24
#